data_AF-A0A2G8JTB7-F1
#
_entry.id   AF-A0A2G8JTB7-F1
#
_cell.length_a   1.000
_cell.length_b   1.000
_cell.length_c   1.000
_cell.angle_alpha   90.00
_cell.angle_beta   90.00
_cell.angle_gamma   90.00
#
_symmetry.space_group_name_H-M   'P 1'
#
loop_
_entity.id
_entity.type
_entity.pdbx_description
1 polymer ?
#
loop_
_entity_poly.entity_id
_entity_poly.type
_entity_poly.pdbx_seq_one_letter_code
_entity_poly.pdbx_strand_id
1 'polypeptide(L)'
;MDILRRLLEHPDDILADEEIQQQLLIPSRCDPIKLLPPDEICYCDIDWMRYGLNPEDLQVEDDEDPIYIVNDIVSSTMAESLGAVPLSKRLSGADEIGGIKQTGQYEALTVRLKNILRNGYQPEAIPKEMIQNAEDAGASEVKFLLDLRTNETKMQRLLDPAMEAVQGPACGCIMMLSSR
;
A
#
# COMPACT_ATOMS: atom_id res chain seq x y z
N MET A 1 16.16 -21.10 22.67
CA MET A 1 15.17 -20.58 23.65
C MET A 1 15.67 -19.35 24.42
N ASP A 2 16.99 -19.16 24.63
CA ASP A 2 17.48 -18.03 25.43
C ASP A 2 17.54 -16.67 24.71
N ILE A 3 17.63 -16.63 23.36
CA ILE A 3 17.75 -15.38 22.61
C ILE A 3 16.43 -14.58 22.63
N LEU A 4 15.28 -15.23 22.40
CA LEU A 4 13.96 -14.58 22.46
C LEU A 4 13.64 -14.03 23.85
N ARG A 5 14.06 -14.74 24.90
CA ARG A 5 13.87 -14.29 26.29
C ARG A 5 14.77 -13.11 26.62
N ARG A 6 16.03 -13.13 26.16
CA ARG A 6 16.95 -12.00 26.27
C ARG A 6 16.49 -10.78 25.45
N LEU A 7 15.88 -10.97 24.28
CA LEU A 7 15.26 -9.92 23.46
C LEU A 7 14.07 -9.25 24.18
N LEU A 8 13.28 -10.04 24.91
CA LEU A 8 12.18 -9.53 25.74
C LEU A 8 12.66 -8.76 26.98
N GLU A 9 13.83 -9.11 27.52
CA GLU A 9 14.37 -8.53 28.76
C GLU A 9 15.31 -7.32 28.48
N HIS A 10 16.07 -7.33 27.38
CA HIS A 10 17.05 -6.31 26.98
C HIS A 10 17.10 -6.11 25.45
N PRO A 11 16.06 -5.49 24.84
CA PRO A 11 15.99 -5.33 23.39
C PRO A 11 17.13 -4.45 22.84
N ASP A 12 17.45 -3.34 23.51
CA ASP A 12 18.44 -2.36 23.03
C ASP A 12 19.88 -2.91 22.97
N ASP A 13 20.24 -3.82 23.87
CA ASP A 13 21.60 -4.39 23.94
C ASP A 13 21.86 -5.43 22.82
N ILE A 14 20.80 -6.06 22.31
CA ILE A 14 20.88 -7.12 21.29
C ILE A 14 20.72 -6.51 19.89
N LEU A 15 19.92 -5.46 19.80
CA LEU A 15 19.74 -4.68 18.57
C LEU A 15 20.96 -3.84 18.20
N ALA A 16 21.93 -3.65 19.10
CA ALA A 16 23.18 -2.94 18.80
C ALA A 16 24.21 -3.80 18.05
N ASP A 17 24.00 -5.12 17.95
CA ASP A 17 24.94 -6.06 17.34
C ASP A 17 24.53 -6.38 15.90
N GLU A 18 25.32 -5.89 14.93
CA GLU A 18 25.08 -6.11 13.49
C GLU A 18 25.06 -7.60 13.09
N GLU A 19 25.80 -8.46 13.80
CA GLU A 19 25.88 -9.89 13.50
C GLU A 19 24.60 -10.61 13.95
N ILE A 20 23.98 -10.13 15.04
CA ILE A 20 22.69 -10.63 15.53
C ILE A 20 21.55 -10.09 14.68
N GLN A 21 21.61 -8.83 14.24
CA GLN A 21 20.59 -8.26 13.33
C GLN A 21 20.48 -9.04 12.01
N GLN A 22 21.61 -9.50 11.44
CA GLN A 22 21.60 -10.29 10.20
C GLN A 22 21.09 -11.72 10.37
N GLN A 23 21.03 -12.25 11.60
CA GLN A 23 20.54 -13.61 11.89
C GLN A 23 19.14 -13.61 12.51
N LEU A 24 18.59 -12.42 12.78
CA LEU A 24 17.27 -12.29 13.38
C LEU A 24 16.19 -12.65 12.36
N LEU A 25 15.30 -13.56 12.75
CA LEU A 25 14.12 -13.89 11.97
C LEU A 25 12.86 -13.68 12.82
N ILE A 26 11.86 -13.05 12.22
CA ILE A 26 10.58 -12.73 12.85
C ILE A 26 9.51 -13.68 12.29
N PRO A 27 8.68 -14.29 13.14
CA PRO A 27 7.60 -15.16 12.70
C PRO A 27 6.48 -14.36 12.04
N SER A 28 5.96 -14.88 10.93
CA SER A 28 4.80 -14.34 10.23
C SER A 28 3.48 -14.93 10.73
N ARG A 29 2.39 -14.24 10.41
CA ARG A 29 1.00 -14.62 10.70
C ARG A 29 0.39 -15.54 9.63
N CYS A 30 1.20 -16.25 8.85
CA CYS A 30 0.70 -17.22 7.86
C CYS A 30 0.69 -18.66 8.41
N ASP A 31 -0.05 -19.55 7.76
CA ASP A 31 -0.07 -20.98 8.05
C ASP A 31 0.37 -21.77 6.79
N PRO A 32 1.50 -22.49 6.82
CA PRO A 32 2.45 -22.64 7.93
C PRO A 32 3.23 -21.34 8.21
N ILE A 33 3.61 -21.12 9.48
CA ILE A 33 4.40 -19.96 9.91
C ILE A 33 5.74 -19.93 9.16
N LYS A 34 6.07 -18.77 8.58
CA LYS A 34 7.38 -18.50 7.98
C LYS A 34 8.20 -17.58 8.89
N LEU A 35 9.51 -17.81 8.95
CA LEU A 35 10.46 -16.97 9.66
C LEU A 35 11.18 -16.11 8.61
N LEU A 36 11.05 -14.79 8.71
CA LEU A 36 11.56 -13.84 7.72
C LEU A 36 12.48 -12.80 8.36
N PRO A 37 13.47 -12.27 7.63
CA PRO A 37 14.25 -11.10 8.05
C PRO A 37 13.36 -9.89 8.36
N PRO A 38 13.79 -8.96 9.24
CA PRO A 38 13.00 -7.78 9.58
C PRO A 38 12.65 -6.90 8.37
N ASP A 39 13.57 -6.74 7.42
CA ASP A 39 13.37 -5.95 6.21
C ASP A 39 12.39 -6.57 5.20
N GLU A 40 12.07 -7.87 5.33
CA GLU A 40 11.14 -8.60 4.45
C GLU A 40 9.75 -8.81 5.08
N ILE A 41 9.51 -8.36 6.31
CA ILE A 41 8.26 -8.55 7.03
C ILE A 41 7.68 -7.24 7.55
N CYS A 42 6.35 -7.12 7.48
CA CYS A 42 5.63 -5.92 7.84
C CYS A 42 4.90 -6.05 9.17
N TYR A 43 4.88 -4.98 9.97
CA TYR A 43 3.97 -4.86 11.11
C TYR A 43 2.82 -3.91 10.78
N CYS A 44 1.64 -4.16 11.34
CA CYS A 44 0.48 -3.29 11.14
C CYS A 44 0.61 -2.07 12.07
N ASP A 45 1.02 -0.95 11.50
CA ASP A 45 1.15 0.36 12.15
C ASP A 45 -0.16 1.18 12.11
N ILE A 46 -1.17 0.67 11.41
CA ILE A 46 -2.47 1.33 11.25
C ILE A 46 -3.55 0.56 12.01
N ASP A 47 -4.11 1.18 13.04
CA ASP A 47 -5.07 0.55 13.97
C ASP A 47 -6.34 0.03 13.28
N TRP A 48 -6.88 0.75 12.29
CA TRP A 48 -8.10 0.35 11.60
C TRP A 48 -7.90 -0.83 10.64
N MET A 49 -6.68 -1.07 10.18
CA MET A 49 -6.34 -2.21 9.33
C MET A 49 -6.17 -3.50 10.14
N ARG A 50 -5.78 -3.39 11.41
CA ARG A 50 -5.50 -4.53 12.29
C ARG A 50 -6.66 -5.51 12.45
N TYR A 51 -7.90 -5.00 12.39
CA TYR A 51 -9.12 -5.78 12.57
C TYR A 51 -9.78 -6.24 11.26
N GLY A 52 -9.33 -5.74 10.11
CA GLY A 52 -9.94 -5.99 8.80
C GLY A 52 -9.05 -6.72 7.80
N LEU A 53 -7.73 -6.79 8.05
CA LEU A 53 -6.78 -7.47 7.17
C LEU A 53 -6.79 -8.99 7.40
N ASN A 54 -7.40 -9.73 6.49
CA ASN A 54 -7.10 -11.16 6.39
C ASN A 54 -5.78 -11.35 5.64
N PRO A 55 -4.96 -12.35 6.00
CA PRO A 55 -3.74 -12.68 5.24
C PRO A 55 -3.99 -12.96 3.76
N GLU A 56 -5.22 -13.36 3.39
CA GLU A 56 -5.66 -13.58 2.02
C GLU A 56 -5.82 -12.28 1.23
N ASP A 57 -6.24 -11.19 1.87
CA ASP A 57 -6.44 -9.88 1.24
C ASP A 57 -5.11 -9.18 0.88
N LEU A 58 -3.99 -9.70 1.40
CA LEU A 58 -2.63 -9.20 1.17
C LEU A 58 -1.85 -10.04 0.15
N GLN A 59 -2.50 -11.06 -0.42
CA GLN A 59 -1.94 -11.81 -1.54
C GLN A 59 -2.04 -10.93 -2.79
N VAL A 60 -0.89 -10.50 -3.30
CA VAL A 60 -0.79 -9.80 -4.58
C VAL A 60 -0.98 -10.80 -5.73
N GLU A 61 -1.85 -10.46 -6.68
CA GLU A 61 -2.00 -11.23 -7.93
C GLU A 61 -0.79 -10.95 -8.86
N ASP A 62 -0.18 -12.02 -9.37
CA ASP A 62 0.91 -12.08 -10.35
C ASP A 62 2.25 -11.37 -10.02
N ASP A 63 3.33 -12.17 -9.91
CA ASP A 63 4.77 -11.83 -9.89
C ASP A 63 5.30 -10.79 -8.88
N GLU A 64 4.48 -10.20 -8.01
CA GLU A 64 4.94 -9.32 -6.92
C GLU A 64 5.30 -10.07 -5.62
N ASP A 65 6.25 -9.51 -4.86
CA ASP A 65 6.70 -10.08 -3.59
C ASP A 65 5.55 -10.13 -2.55
N PRO A 66 5.21 -11.31 -2.00
CA PRO A 66 4.11 -11.43 -1.05
C PRO A 66 4.36 -10.62 0.22
N ILE A 67 3.32 -9.91 0.68
CA ILE A 67 3.39 -9.13 1.92
C ILE A 67 3.19 -10.07 3.10
N TYR A 68 4.23 -10.22 3.93
CA TYR A 68 4.14 -10.97 5.18
C TYR A 68 3.86 -10.03 6.36
N ILE A 69 2.86 -10.39 7.18
CA ILE A 69 2.56 -9.68 8.43
C ILE A 69 3.17 -10.42 9.60
N VAL A 70 3.78 -9.67 10.53
CA VAL A 70 4.31 -10.17 11.80
C VAL A 70 3.22 -10.91 12.59
N ASN A 71 3.59 -12.06 13.17
CA ASN A 71 2.73 -12.86 14.03
C ASN A 71 2.31 -12.08 15.29
N ASP A 72 1.08 -12.28 15.76
CA ASP A 72 0.53 -11.56 16.92
C ASP A 72 1.29 -11.80 18.25
N ILE A 73 2.17 -12.81 18.31
CA ILE A 73 3.09 -13.01 19.44
C ILE A 73 4.12 -11.89 19.59
N VAL A 74 4.46 -11.20 18.50
CA VAL A 74 5.38 -10.05 18.49
C VAL A 74 4.55 -8.77 18.38
N SER A 75 4.68 -7.88 19.36
CA SER A 75 3.95 -6.60 19.34
C SER A 75 4.48 -5.68 18.24
N SER A 76 3.66 -4.75 17.74
CA SER A 76 4.09 -3.75 16.75
C SER A 76 5.32 -2.95 17.23
N THR A 77 5.36 -2.57 18.50
CA THR A 77 6.52 -1.86 19.10
C THR A 77 7.78 -2.71 19.07
N MET A 78 7.67 -4.01 19.37
CA MET A 78 8.80 -4.94 19.29
C MET A 78 9.23 -5.12 17.83
N ALA A 79 8.29 -5.32 16.91
CA ALA A 79 8.58 -5.46 15.49
C ALA A 79 9.29 -4.23 14.93
N GLU A 80 8.83 -3.03 15.29
CA GLU A 80 9.45 -1.76 14.93
C GLU A 80 10.90 -1.67 15.47
N SER A 81 11.12 -1.98 16.76
CA SER A 81 12.47 -2.04 17.33
C SER A 81 13.38 -3.05 16.64
N LEU A 82 12.82 -4.17 16.16
CA LEU A 82 13.55 -5.20 15.41
C LEU A 82 13.83 -4.81 13.95
N GLY A 83 13.34 -3.67 13.48
CA GLY A 83 13.55 -3.18 12.11
C GLY A 83 12.52 -3.68 11.09
N ALA A 84 11.38 -4.20 11.54
CA ALA A 84 10.29 -4.57 10.65
C ALA A 84 9.71 -3.35 9.91
N VAL A 85 9.24 -3.54 8.68
CA VAL A 85 8.73 -2.45 7.86
C VAL A 85 7.29 -2.09 8.28
N PRO A 86 6.92 -0.80 8.43
CA PRO A 86 5.52 -0.44 8.64
C PRO A 86 4.69 -0.79 7.40
N LEU A 87 3.55 -1.46 7.58
CA LEU A 87 2.68 -1.88 6.49
C LEU A 87 2.19 -0.69 5.64
N SER A 88 1.92 0.46 6.27
CA SER A 88 1.58 1.70 5.57
C SER A 88 2.59 2.08 4.49
N LYS A 89 3.89 1.94 4.79
CA LYS A 89 4.98 2.25 3.87
C LYS A 89 5.00 1.29 2.69
N ARG A 90 4.85 -0.02 2.93
CA ARG A 90 4.78 -1.02 1.86
C ARG A 90 3.57 -0.81 0.95
N LEU A 91 2.40 -0.47 1.52
CA LEU A 91 1.18 -0.17 0.76
C LEU A 91 1.21 1.17 0.02
N SER A 92 1.92 2.16 0.54
CA SER A 92 2.07 3.47 -0.11
C SER A 92 2.88 3.41 -1.40
N GLY A 93 3.60 2.30 -1.66
CA GLY A 93 4.51 2.18 -2.80
C GLY A 93 5.69 3.18 -2.75
N ALA A 94 5.99 3.71 -1.56
CA ALA A 94 7.01 4.74 -1.36
C ALA A 94 8.44 4.18 -1.40
N ASP A 95 8.62 2.87 -1.21
CA ASP A 95 9.87 2.21 -1.61
C ASP A 95 9.80 1.98 -3.12
N GLU A 96 10.73 2.65 -3.81
CA GLU A 96 10.99 2.56 -5.24
C GLU A 96 10.67 1.17 -5.78
N ILE A 97 9.83 1.11 -6.83
CA ILE A 97 9.57 -0.09 -7.64
C ILE A 97 10.87 -0.86 -7.80
N GLY A 98 11.02 -1.94 -7.02
CA GLY A 98 12.25 -2.68 -6.84
C GLY A 98 12.70 -3.30 -8.16
N GLY A 99 13.54 -2.57 -8.90
CA GLY A 99 14.12 -3.03 -10.16
C GLY A 99 13.96 -2.10 -11.36
N ILE A 100 13.03 -1.13 -11.35
CA ILE A 100 12.95 -0.13 -12.43
C ILE A 100 13.89 1.03 -12.11
N LYS A 101 15.19 0.78 -12.27
CA LYS A 101 16.16 1.88 -12.37
C LYS A 101 15.93 2.54 -13.73
N GLN A 102 15.19 3.65 -13.76
CA GLN A 102 14.97 4.39 -15.00
C GLN A 102 16.32 4.90 -15.53
N THR A 103 16.93 4.17 -16.46
CA THR A 103 18.17 4.59 -17.13
C THR A 103 17.79 5.41 -18.36
N GLY A 104 18.22 6.68 -18.44
CA GLY A 104 17.89 7.60 -19.54
C GLY A 104 17.65 9.06 -19.09
N GLN A 105 17.11 9.89 -19.99
CA GLN A 105 16.65 11.24 -19.62
C GLN A 105 15.45 11.14 -18.69
N TYR A 106 15.55 11.81 -17.54
CA TYR A 106 14.51 11.86 -16.53
C TYR A 106 13.64 13.11 -16.72
N GLU A 107 12.35 12.90 -16.94
CA GLU A 107 11.30 13.91 -16.79
C GLU A 107 10.38 13.44 -15.67
N ALA A 108 10.13 14.30 -14.68
CA ALA A 108 9.18 13.95 -13.62
C ALA A 108 7.78 13.73 -14.20
N LEU A 109 7.06 12.69 -13.74
CA LEU A 109 5.72 12.35 -14.23
C LEU A 109 4.75 13.54 -14.17
N THR A 110 4.85 14.37 -13.13
CA THR A 110 4.04 15.59 -12.98
C THR A 110 4.29 16.61 -14.10
N VAL A 111 5.53 16.71 -14.60
CA VAL A 111 5.88 17.58 -15.74
C VAL A 111 5.31 17.00 -17.03
N ARG A 112 5.43 15.69 -17.23
CA ARG A 112 4.87 15.01 -18.40
C ARG A 112 3.34 15.17 -18.47
N LEU A 113 2.64 14.91 -17.37
CA LEU A 113 1.18 15.08 -17.26
C LEU A 113 0.77 16.54 -17.52
N LYS A 114 1.49 17.50 -16.92
CA LYS A 114 1.26 18.94 -17.16
C LYS A 114 1.39 19.31 -18.63
N ASN A 115 2.38 18.74 -19.33
CA ASN A 115 2.60 19.00 -20.74
C ASN A 115 1.47 18.41 -21.60
N ILE A 116 0.99 17.20 -21.29
CA ILE A 116 -0.17 16.60 -21.97
C ILE A 116 -1.41 17.49 -21.82
N LEU A 117 -1.69 17.96 -20.60
CA LEU A 117 -2.83 18.85 -20.34
C LEU A 117 -2.71 20.19 -21.10
N ARG A 118 -1.50 20.71 -21.27
CA ARG A 118 -1.27 21.97 -22.00
C ARG A 118 -1.34 21.83 -23.52
N ASN A 119 -0.99 20.67 -24.07
CA ASN A 119 -0.81 20.48 -25.51
C ASN A 119 -2.10 20.14 -26.26
N GLY A 120 -3.26 20.54 -25.71
CA GLY A 120 -4.54 20.46 -26.43
C GLY A 120 -5.57 19.53 -25.81
N TYR A 121 -5.36 19.04 -24.59
CA TYR A 121 -6.41 18.32 -23.86
C TYR A 121 -7.61 19.26 -23.63
N GLN A 122 -8.76 18.89 -24.17
CA GLN A 122 -10.00 19.64 -24.00
C GLN A 122 -10.79 19.03 -22.85
N PRO A 123 -11.16 19.77 -21.79
CA PRO A 123 -11.94 19.23 -20.68
C PRO A 123 -13.26 18.56 -21.13
N GLU A 124 -13.84 19.02 -22.24
CA GLU A 124 -15.05 18.46 -22.85
C GLU A 124 -14.82 17.07 -23.46
N ALA A 125 -13.56 16.64 -23.63
CA ALA A 125 -13.20 15.30 -24.07
C ALA A 125 -13.27 14.27 -22.92
N ILE A 126 -13.18 14.70 -21.65
CA ILE A 126 -13.15 13.80 -20.49
C ILE A 126 -14.33 12.81 -20.51
N PRO A 127 -15.61 13.22 -20.68
CA PRO A 127 -16.72 12.26 -20.69
C PRO A 127 -16.65 11.30 -21.87
N LYS A 128 -16.11 11.74 -23.02
CA LYS A 128 -15.99 10.90 -24.22
C LYS A 128 -14.94 9.82 -24.02
N GLU A 129 -13.79 10.18 -23.46
CA GLU A 129 -12.73 9.23 -23.13
C GLU A 129 -13.19 8.23 -22.08
N MET A 130 -13.95 8.66 -21.07
CA MET A 130 -14.52 7.74 -20.07
C MET A 130 -15.52 6.75 -20.69
N ILE A 131 -16.35 7.18 -21.66
CA ILE A 131 -17.26 6.29 -22.39
C ILE A 131 -16.47 5.31 -23.26
N GLN A 132 -15.43 5.77 -23.95
CA GLN A 132 -14.57 4.91 -24.77
C GLN A 132 -13.89 3.84 -23.93
N ASN A 133 -13.32 4.20 -22.77
CA ASN A 133 -12.74 3.24 -21.84
C ASN A 133 -13.78 2.20 -21.37
N ALA A 134 -15.02 2.61 -21.18
CA ALA A 134 -16.11 1.71 -20.79
C ALA A 134 -16.51 0.77 -21.94
N GLU A 135 -16.59 1.29 -23.17
CA GLU A 135 -16.83 0.50 -24.38
C GLU A 135 -15.73 -0.54 -24.60
N ASP A 136 -14.45 -0.12 -24.50
CA ASP A 136 -13.28 -0.99 -24.63
C ASP A 136 -13.26 -2.09 -23.55
N ALA A 137 -13.76 -1.78 -22.34
CA ALA A 137 -13.95 -2.74 -21.27
C ALA A 137 -15.21 -3.63 -21.43
N GLY A 138 -16.03 -3.41 -22.46
CA GLY A 138 -17.25 -4.19 -22.75
C GLY A 138 -18.47 -3.81 -21.91
N ALA A 139 -18.50 -2.60 -21.33
CA ALA A 139 -19.64 -2.13 -20.55
C ALA A 139 -20.88 -1.91 -21.42
N SER A 140 -22.03 -2.31 -20.89
CA SER A 140 -23.34 -2.09 -21.55
C SER A 140 -23.98 -0.77 -21.13
N GLU A 141 -23.56 -0.20 -20.01
CA GLU A 141 -24.10 1.03 -19.45
C GLU A 141 -23.00 1.82 -18.75
N VAL A 142 -23.05 3.15 -18.90
CA VAL A 142 -22.15 4.11 -18.25
C VAL A 142 -22.98 5.13 -17.47
N LYS A 143 -22.64 5.33 -16.19
CA LYS A 143 -23.29 6.33 -15.32
C LYS A 143 -22.27 7.33 -14.82
N PHE A 144 -22.54 8.61 -15.07
CA PHE A 144 -21.80 9.71 -14.45
C PHE A 144 -22.45 10.10 -13.14
N LEU A 145 -21.65 10.20 -12.08
CA LEU A 145 -22.10 10.57 -10.74
C LEU A 145 -21.28 11.77 -10.26
N LEU A 146 -21.97 12.86 -9.93
CA LEU A 146 -21.39 13.96 -9.19
C LEU A 146 -21.72 13.77 -7.71
N ASP A 147 -20.71 13.41 -6.93
CA ASP A 147 -20.81 13.27 -5.49
C ASP A 147 -20.31 14.56 -4.82
N LEU A 148 -21.21 15.28 -4.17
CA LEU A 148 -20.89 16.55 -3.49
C LEU A 148 -20.62 16.39 -2.00
N ARG A 149 -20.53 15.17 -1.49
CA ARG A 149 -20.30 14.90 -0.07
C ARG A 149 -18.85 15.16 0.33
N THR A 150 -18.64 15.41 1.62
CA THR A 150 -17.32 15.47 2.26
C THR A 150 -17.18 14.28 3.22
N ASN A 151 -16.04 13.59 3.21
CA ASN A 151 -15.84 12.39 4.02
C ASN A 151 -15.27 12.69 5.42
N GLU A 152 -15.69 13.78 6.07
CA GLU A 152 -15.09 14.32 7.30
C GLU A 152 -14.89 13.29 8.43
N THR A 153 -15.82 12.33 8.56
CA THR A 153 -15.76 11.28 9.59
C THR A 153 -14.73 10.18 9.32
N LYS A 154 -14.14 10.14 8.12
CA LYS A 154 -13.17 9.13 7.70
C LYS A 154 -11.72 9.64 7.68
N MET A 155 -11.47 10.88 8.08
CA MET A 155 -10.13 11.50 8.04
C MET A 155 -9.12 10.81 8.97
N GLN A 156 -9.62 10.09 9.98
CA GLN A 156 -8.80 9.31 10.92
C GLN A 156 -8.36 7.95 10.34
N ARG A 157 -8.79 7.60 9.12
CA ARG A 157 -8.51 6.33 8.45
C ARG A 157 -7.93 6.51 7.05
N LEU A 158 -6.99 7.44 6.92
CA LEU A 158 -6.26 7.67 5.67
C LEU A 158 -5.01 6.79 5.63
N LEU A 159 -4.58 6.43 4.42
CA LEU A 159 -3.31 5.74 4.19
C LEU A 159 -2.14 6.71 4.41
N ASP A 160 -2.28 7.94 3.93
CA ASP A 160 -1.34 9.04 4.16
C ASP A 160 -2.12 10.29 4.60
N PRO A 161 -1.68 11.03 5.63
CA PRO A 161 -2.33 12.26 6.07
C PRO A 161 -2.53 13.31 4.95
N ALA A 162 -1.62 13.39 3.97
CA ALA A 162 -1.73 14.29 2.83
C ALA A 162 -2.93 13.97 1.91
N MET A 163 -3.51 12.77 2.02
CA MET A 163 -4.73 12.41 1.29
C MET A 163 -5.97 13.13 1.82
N GLU A 164 -5.91 13.85 2.94
CA GLU A 164 -7.03 14.67 3.44
C GLU A 164 -7.54 15.65 2.37
N ALA A 165 -6.63 16.22 1.58
CA ALA A 165 -6.95 17.19 0.53
C ALA A 165 -7.86 16.63 -0.58
N VAL A 166 -7.95 15.31 -0.74
CA VAL A 166 -8.74 14.65 -1.79
C VAL A 166 -10.03 13.98 -1.26
N GLN A 167 -10.45 14.30 -0.05
CA GLN A 167 -11.61 13.67 0.61
C GLN A 167 -12.91 14.50 0.52
N GLY A 168 -12.96 15.42 -0.43
CA GLY A 168 -14.11 16.27 -0.73
C GLY A 168 -14.97 15.77 -1.89
N PRO A 169 -15.76 16.68 -2.52
CA PRO A 169 -16.57 16.37 -3.68
C PRO A 169 -15.78 15.71 -4.82
N ALA A 170 -16.39 14.72 -5.46
CA ALA A 170 -15.78 13.95 -6.54
C ALA A 170 -16.75 13.76 -7.72
N CYS A 171 -16.20 13.66 -8.93
CA CYS A 171 -16.93 13.24 -10.11
C CYS A 171 -16.43 11.85 -10.50
N GLY A 172 -17.34 10.86 -10.53
CA GLY A 172 -17.03 9.47 -10.84
C GLY A 172 -17.76 8.99 -12.09
N CYS A 173 -17.19 7.97 -12.73
CA CYS A 173 -17.83 7.19 -13.79
C CYS A 173 -17.96 5.74 -13.31
N ILE A 174 -19.18 5.21 -13.35
CA ILE A 174 -19.47 3.81 -13.01
C ILE A 174 -19.78 3.07 -14.30
N MET A 175 -19.00 2.02 -14.57
CA MET A 175 -19.16 1.15 -15.72
C MET A 175 -19.90 -0.12 -15.27
N MET A 176 -21.02 -0.42 -15.89
CA MET A 176 -21.80 -1.62 -15.58
C MET A 176 -21.55 -2.66 -16.67
N LEU A 177 -20.94 -3.79 -16.29
CA LEU A 177 -20.78 -4.95 -17.14
C LEU A 177 -22.05 -5.80 -17.00
N SER A 178 -22.75 -6.06 -18.11
CA SER A 178 -23.85 -7.03 -18.07
C SER A 178 -23.25 -8.41 -17.88
N SER A 179 -23.60 -9.10 -16.78
CA SER A 179 -23.44 -10.55 -16.72
C SER A 179 -24.36 -11.15 -17.78
N ARG A 180 -23.78 -11.77 -18.81
CA ARG A 180 -24.53 -12.69 -19.67
C ARG A 180 -24.66 -14.05 -18.97
#